data_AF-A0A1G7WF28-F1
#
_entry.id   AF-A0A1G7WF28-F1
#
_cell.length_a   1.000
_cell.length_b   1.000
_cell.length_c   1.000
_cell.angle_alpha   90.00
_cell.angle_beta   90.00
_cell.angle_gamma   90.00
#
_symmetry.space_group_name_H-M   'P 1'
#
loop_
_entity.id
_entity.type
_entity.pdbx_description
1 polymer ?
#
loop_
_entity_poly.entity_id
_entity_poly.type
_entity_poly.pdbx_seq_one_letter_code
_entity_poly.pdbx_strand_id
1 'polypeptide(L)'
;MLAVGGTLLSASPAVASTTPIPAPPAAAGGGVDINGWCVAVYGDPWHAELRNFNAHGWVCQWAHDTAAWTSVDMYAACRRTYGSASTAQYTDYNNPYSWYCT
;
A
#
# COMPACT_ATOMS: atom_id res chain seq x y z
N MET A 1 41.49 45.70 -30.14
CA MET A 1 40.14 45.44 -29.57
C MET A 1 40.29 44.26 -28.62
N LEU A 2 40.24 44.50 -27.30
CA LEU A 2 40.33 43.49 -26.25
C LEU A 2 38.95 43.37 -25.58
N ALA A 3 38.33 42.19 -25.63
CA ALA A 3 37.25 41.68 -24.77
C ALA A 3 36.92 40.26 -25.31
N VAL A 4 36.60 39.20 -24.59
CA VAL A 4 35.93 38.97 -23.29
C VAL A 4 36.37 37.56 -22.84
N GLY A 5 36.61 37.34 -21.54
CA GLY A 5 36.83 35.98 -21.00
C GLY A 5 36.51 35.92 -19.51
N GLY A 6 35.69 34.95 -19.11
CA GLY A 6 35.27 34.68 -17.71
C GLY A 6 33.82 35.09 -17.47
N THR A 7 32.93 34.30 -16.86
CA THR A 7 33.12 33.21 -15.89
C THR A 7 31.85 32.36 -15.87
N LEU A 8 31.95 31.03 -15.99
CA LEU A 8 30.81 30.12 -15.80
C LEU A 8 30.60 29.89 -14.28
N LEU A 9 29.55 30.47 -13.70
CA LEU A 9 29.10 30.11 -12.35
C LEU A 9 28.33 28.78 -12.43
N SER A 10 28.89 27.73 -11.84
CA SER A 10 28.23 26.43 -11.67
C SER A 10 27.36 26.47 -10.42
N ALA A 11 26.05 26.30 -10.57
CA ALA A 11 25.10 26.15 -9.47
C ALA A 11 25.00 24.67 -9.07
N SER A 12 25.36 24.35 -7.82
CA SER A 12 25.23 23.00 -7.25
C SER A 12 23.76 22.66 -6.98
N PRO A 13 23.30 21.42 -7.26
CA PRO A 13 21.98 20.98 -6.85
C PRO A 13 21.97 20.65 -5.35
N ALA A 14 21.02 21.24 -4.62
CA ALA A 14 20.71 20.85 -3.25
C ALA A 14 20.10 19.44 -3.24
N VAL A 15 20.80 18.48 -2.65
CA VAL A 15 20.28 17.14 -2.39
C VAL A 15 19.32 17.20 -1.20
N ALA A 16 18.03 17.05 -1.47
CA ALA A 16 17.02 16.88 -0.42
C ALA A 16 17.14 15.46 0.16
N SER A 17 17.53 15.39 1.43
CA SER A 17 17.61 14.13 2.19
C SER A 17 16.20 13.67 2.55
N THR A 18 15.61 12.80 1.73
CA THR A 18 14.42 12.02 2.13
C THR A 18 14.86 10.94 3.11
N THR A 19 14.69 11.18 4.41
CA THR A 19 14.76 10.12 5.41
C THR A 19 13.58 9.17 5.19
N PRO A 20 13.80 7.86 4.96
CA PRO A 20 12.71 6.91 4.84
C PRO A 20 11.96 6.81 6.17
N ILE A 21 10.64 7.02 6.13
CA ILE A 21 9.75 6.76 7.26
C ILE A 21 9.77 5.24 7.48
N PRO A 22 10.08 4.75 8.70
CA PRO A 22 10.04 3.32 8.98
C PRO A 22 8.61 2.81 8.79
N ALA A 23 8.44 1.81 7.94
CA ALA A 23 7.17 1.10 7.81
C ALA A 23 6.80 0.48 9.16
N PRO A 24 5.52 0.48 9.55
CA PRO A 24 5.09 -0.18 10.79
C PRO A 24 5.52 -1.66 10.77
N PRO A 25 5.83 -2.23 11.95
CA PRO A 25 6.31 -3.59 12.05
C PRO A 25 5.29 -4.56 11.43
N ALA A 26 5.76 -5.40 10.51
CA ALA A 26 4.98 -6.55 10.06
C ALA A 26 4.62 -7.37 11.30
N ALA A 27 3.33 -7.59 11.53
CA ALA A 27 2.87 -8.43 12.62
C ALA A 27 3.57 -9.81 12.57
N ALA A 28 3.61 -10.50 13.70
CA ALA A 28 4.33 -11.77 13.84
C ALA A 28 3.81 -12.90 12.91
N GLY A 29 2.70 -12.66 12.22
CA GLY A 29 2.24 -13.40 11.06
C GLY A 29 2.29 -12.51 9.82
N GLY A 30 2.68 -13.05 8.66
CA GLY A 30 2.88 -12.25 7.47
C GLY A 30 1.66 -11.36 7.15
N GLY A 31 1.89 -10.16 6.62
CA GLY A 31 0.82 -9.20 6.33
C GLY A 31 -0.19 -9.74 5.31
N VAL A 32 -1.42 -9.21 5.34
CA VAL A 32 -2.46 -9.51 4.35
C VAL A 32 -2.22 -8.68 3.08
N ASP A 33 -2.03 -9.35 1.94
CA ASP A 33 -1.94 -8.67 0.64
C ASP A 33 -3.34 -8.38 0.07
N ILE A 34 -3.94 -7.29 0.54
CA ILE A 34 -5.30 -6.87 0.20
C ILE A 34 -5.39 -6.46 -1.28
N ASN A 35 -4.39 -5.73 -1.80
CA ASN A 35 -4.39 -5.29 -3.19
C ASN A 35 -4.19 -6.47 -4.14
N GLY A 36 -3.24 -7.36 -3.85
CA GLY A 36 -3.04 -8.56 -4.63
C GLY A 36 -4.27 -9.47 -4.63
N TRP A 37 -5.02 -9.52 -3.53
CA TRP A 37 -6.32 -10.19 -3.50
C TRP A 37 -7.34 -9.57 -4.48
N CYS A 38 -7.52 -8.26 -4.45
CA CYS A 38 -8.46 -7.58 -5.36
C CYS A 38 -8.12 -7.79 -6.84
N VAL A 39 -6.86 -7.60 -7.21
CA VAL A 39 -6.39 -7.80 -8.59
C VAL A 39 -6.55 -9.26 -9.00
N ALA A 40 -6.30 -10.20 -8.09
CA ALA A 40 -6.38 -11.61 -8.40
C ALA A 40 -7.80 -12.14 -8.62
N VAL A 41 -8.77 -11.61 -7.86
CA VAL A 41 -10.16 -12.09 -7.94
C VAL A 41 -10.89 -11.42 -9.09
N TYR A 42 -10.68 -10.12 -9.29
CA TYR A 42 -11.48 -9.32 -10.22
C TYR A 42 -10.71 -8.85 -11.47
N GLY A 43 -9.38 -8.95 -11.47
CA GLY A 43 -8.54 -8.48 -12.59
C GLY A 43 -8.35 -6.96 -12.61
N ASP A 44 -7.61 -6.48 -13.61
CA ASP A 44 -7.52 -5.05 -13.89
C ASP A 44 -8.90 -4.50 -14.31
N PRO A 45 -9.31 -3.29 -13.88
CA PRO A 45 -8.57 -2.32 -13.08
C PRO A 45 -9.00 -2.26 -11.60
N TRP A 46 -9.28 -3.42 -10.99
CA TRP A 46 -9.64 -3.49 -9.57
C TRP A 46 -8.40 -3.35 -8.67
N HIS A 47 -8.55 -2.60 -7.58
CA HIS A 47 -7.49 -2.40 -6.58
C HIS A 47 -8.08 -2.25 -5.18
N ALA A 48 -7.21 -2.35 -4.17
CA ALA A 48 -7.62 -2.13 -2.79
C ALA A 48 -7.73 -0.63 -2.48
N GLU A 49 -8.82 -0.23 -1.83
CA GLU A 49 -9.05 1.13 -1.37
C GLU A 49 -9.58 1.12 0.08
N LEU A 50 -9.23 2.13 0.86
CA LEU A 50 -9.68 2.28 2.24
C LEU A 50 -10.82 3.30 2.33
N ARG A 51 -12.05 2.85 2.57
CA ARG A 51 -13.23 3.75 2.67
C ARG A 51 -13.53 4.22 4.08
N ASN A 52 -13.20 3.42 5.08
CA ASN A 52 -13.33 3.74 6.49
C ASN A 52 -12.00 3.51 7.18
N PHE A 53 -11.60 4.41 8.07
CA PHE A 53 -10.31 4.28 8.77
C PHE A 53 -10.44 3.31 9.96
N ASN A 54 -10.67 2.03 9.67
CA ASN A 54 -10.73 0.92 10.63
C ASN A 54 -10.41 -0.41 9.93
N ALA A 55 -10.21 -1.49 10.69
CA ALA A 55 -9.88 -2.81 10.17
C ALA A 55 -10.82 -3.30 9.05
N HIS A 56 -12.11 -2.96 9.09
CA HIS A 56 -13.09 -3.42 8.11
C HIS A 56 -13.32 -2.46 6.94
N GLY A 57 -12.57 -1.36 6.85
CA GLY A 57 -12.80 -0.33 5.83
C GLY A 57 -12.22 -0.62 4.44
N TRP A 58 -11.50 -1.74 4.29
CA TRP A 58 -10.90 -2.14 3.02
C TRP A 58 -11.94 -2.70 2.06
N VAL A 59 -11.89 -2.22 0.82
CA VAL A 59 -12.73 -2.68 -0.29
C VAL A 59 -11.87 -2.94 -1.51
N CYS A 60 -12.36 -3.76 -2.43
CA CYS A 60 -11.90 -3.73 -3.81
C CYS A 60 -12.74 -2.70 -4.57
N GLN A 61 -12.10 -1.71 -5.18
CA GLN A 61 -12.73 -0.67 -5.99
C GLN A 61 -12.37 -0.86 -7.47
N TRP A 62 -13.34 -0.61 -8.35
CA TRP A 62 -13.10 -0.60 -9.80
C TRP A 62 -12.56 0.75 -10.24
N ALA A 63 -11.29 0.81 -10.66
CA ALA A 63 -10.64 2.04 -11.10
C ALA A 63 -10.95 3.20 -10.13
N HIS A 64 -11.25 4.40 -10.64
CA HIS A 64 -11.58 5.55 -9.79
C HIS A 64 -13.08 5.68 -9.46
N ASP A 65 -13.90 4.66 -9.74
CA ASP A 65 -15.33 4.70 -9.46
C ASP A 65 -15.63 4.37 -7.99
N THR A 66 -15.86 5.40 -7.20
CA THR A 66 -16.17 5.27 -5.76
C THR A 66 -17.52 4.61 -5.46
N ALA A 67 -18.40 4.44 -6.46
CA ALA A 67 -19.66 3.71 -6.31
C ALA A 67 -19.50 2.20 -6.62
N ALA A 68 -18.52 1.83 -7.45
CA ALA A 68 -18.25 0.44 -7.80
C ALA A 68 -17.22 -0.20 -6.86
N TRP A 69 -17.71 -0.80 -5.78
CA TRP A 69 -16.87 -1.47 -4.79
C TRP A 69 -17.48 -2.75 -4.24
N THR A 70 -16.64 -3.61 -3.69
CA THR A 70 -17.01 -4.85 -3.01
C THR A 70 -16.10 -5.12 -1.81
N SER A 71 -16.57 -5.89 -0.84
CA SER A 71 -15.81 -6.22 0.37
C SER A 71 -14.59 -7.10 0.07
N VAL A 72 -13.54 -6.97 0.87
CA VAL A 72 -12.37 -7.85 0.84
C VAL A 72 -12.60 -9.07 1.75
N ASP A 73 -12.34 -10.27 1.24
CA ASP A 73 -12.23 -11.48 2.06
C ASP A 73 -10.79 -11.62 2.56
N MET A 74 -10.53 -11.11 3.77
CA MET A 74 -9.21 -11.15 4.40
C MET A 74 -8.72 -12.59 4.62
N TYR A 75 -9.62 -13.52 4.95
CA TYR A 75 -9.27 -14.92 5.20
C TYR A 75 -8.85 -15.61 3.91
N ALA A 76 -9.54 -15.35 2.80
CA ALA A 76 -9.15 -15.87 1.50
C ALA A 76 -7.85 -15.22 0.99
N ALA A 77 -7.63 -13.94 1.26
CA ALA A 77 -6.36 -13.26 0.99
C ALA A 77 -5.18 -13.95 1.72
N CYS A 78 -5.31 -14.23 3.02
CA CYS A 78 -4.29 -14.98 3.75
C CYS A 78 -4.05 -16.38 3.18
N ARG A 79 -5.14 -17.12 2.88
CA ARG A 79 -5.02 -18.48 2.33
C ARG A 79 -4.35 -18.52 0.96
N ARG A 80 -4.52 -17.46 0.16
CA ARG A 80 -3.83 -17.31 -1.13
C ARG A 80 -2.33 -17.15 -0.96
N THR A 81 -1.90 -16.36 0.03
CA THR A 81 -0.48 -16.02 0.21
C THR A 81 0.29 -17.06 1.02
N TYR A 82 -0.31 -17.58 2.09
CA TYR A 82 0.36 -18.44 3.07
C TYR A 82 -0.16 -19.89 3.08
N GLY A 83 -1.17 -20.20 2.26
CA GLY A 83 -1.74 -21.54 2.12
C GLY A 83 -3.03 -21.75 2.91
N SER A 84 -3.72 -22.86 2.61
CA SER A 84 -5.12 -23.10 3.01
C SER A 84 -5.39 -23.13 4.53
N ALA A 85 -4.37 -23.39 5.34
CA ALA A 85 -4.48 -23.40 6.80
C ALA A 85 -4.40 -22.00 7.43
N SER A 86 -4.01 -20.99 6.64
CA SER A 86 -3.83 -19.65 7.18
C SER A 86 -5.17 -18.94 7.41
N THR A 87 -5.23 -18.12 8.45
CA THR A 87 -6.40 -17.31 8.81
C THR A 87 -6.01 -15.85 8.97
N ALA A 88 -6.98 -14.94 8.88
CA ALA A 88 -6.77 -13.51 9.04
C ALA A 88 -7.20 -13.05 10.44
N GLN A 89 -6.38 -12.22 11.07
CA GLN A 89 -6.63 -11.59 12.36
C GLN A 89 -6.23 -10.12 12.29
N TYR A 90 -6.73 -9.29 13.20
CA TYR A 90 -6.28 -7.91 13.37
C TYR A 90 -6.09 -7.59 14.85
N THR A 91 -5.08 -6.77 15.17
CA THR A 91 -4.77 -6.44 16.57
C THR A 91 -5.47 -5.20 17.09
N ASP A 92 -5.91 -4.30 16.20
CA ASP A 92 -6.57 -3.05 16.56
C ASP A 92 -7.63 -2.66 15.54
N TYR A 93 -8.90 -2.61 15.98
CA TYR A 93 -10.03 -2.22 15.14
C TYR A 93 -9.84 -0.82 14.53
N ASN A 94 -9.26 0.14 15.25
CA ASN A 94 -9.09 1.51 14.77
C ASN A 94 -7.87 1.69 13.86
N ASN A 95 -7.09 0.63 13.66
CA ASN A 95 -5.95 0.64 12.77
C ASN A 95 -6.22 -0.28 11.57
N PRO A 96 -6.51 0.28 10.38
CA PRO A 96 -6.77 -0.50 9.17
C PRO A 96 -5.58 -1.36 8.72
N TYR A 97 -4.37 -1.07 9.19
CA TYR A 97 -3.14 -1.78 8.84
C TYR A 97 -2.74 -2.85 9.86
N SER A 98 -3.58 -3.11 10.87
CA SER A 98 -3.28 -4.08 11.94
C SER A 98 -3.58 -5.53 11.57
N TRP A 99 -3.99 -5.79 10.32
CA TRP A 99 -4.26 -7.13 9.81
C TRP A 99 -2.99 -7.96 9.64
N TYR A 100 -3.11 -9.24 9.93
CA TYR A 100 -2.06 -10.22 9.79
C TYR A 100 -2.60 -11.62 9.57
N CYS A 101 -1.79 -12.47 8.96
CA CYS A 101 -2.12 -13.87 8.70
C CYS A 101 -1.46 -14.78 9.73
N THR A 102 -2.21 -15.69 10.34
CA THR A 102 -1.68 -16.75 11.22
C THR A 102 -1.77 -18.11 10.59
#